data_AF-A0A2J8KTA1-F1
#
_entry.id   AF-A0A2J8KTA1-F1
#
_cell.length_a   1.000
_cell.length_b   1.000
_cell.length_c   1.000
_cell.angle_alpha   90.00
_cell.angle_beta   90.00
_cell.angle_gamma   90.00
#
_symmetry.space_group_name_H-M   'P 1'
#
loop_
_entity.id
_entity.type
_entity.pdbx_description
1 polymer ?
#
loop_
_entity_poly.entity_id
_entity_poly.type
_entity_poly.pdbx_seq_one_letter_code
_entity_poly.pdbx_strand_id
1 'polypeptide(L)'
;MLRTPRGPGLGPPLLQAALGLGRAGWHWPAGRSASGGRGRAWLQPTGRETGVQVYNSLTGRKEPLIVAHAEAASWYSCGPTVYDHAHLGHACSYVRFDIIRRILTKVFGCNIVMVMGITDVDDKIIKRANERVLLCRLGWSAVAPSWLTATSAS
;
A
#
# COMPACT_ATOMS: atom_id res chain seq x y z
N MET A 1 -44.72 -26.00 51.14
CA MET A 1 -45.42 -26.93 50.23
C MET A 1 -45.86 -26.09 49.05
N LEU A 2 -45.51 -26.28 47.78
CA LEU A 2 -45.08 -27.44 47.01
C LEU A 2 -44.24 -26.98 45.79
N ARG A 3 -43.24 -27.80 45.46
CA ARG A 3 -42.68 -28.20 44.15
C ARG A 3 -42.75 -27.26 42.93
N THR A 4 -41.58 -27.18 42.29
CA THR A 4 -41.28 -26.78 40.92
C THR A 4 -41.99 -27.61 39.84
N PRO A 5 -42.01 -27.11 38.59
CA PRO A 5 -41.65 -27.93 37.45
C PRO A 5 -40.40 -27.38 36.73
N ARG A 6 -39.53 -28.31 36.32
CA ARG A 6 -38.41 -28.09 35.41
C ARG A 6 -38.93 -27.92 33.97
N GLY A 7 -38.41 -26.93 33.25
CA GLY A 7 -38.53 -26.71 31.80
C GLY A 7 -37.25 -26.04 31.28
N PRO A 8 -36.88 -26.22 30.00
CA PRO A 8 -35.50 -26.45 29.57
C PRO A 8 -34.66 -25.18 29.50
N GLY A 9 -33.37 -25.34 29.82
CA GLY A 9 -32.38 -24.28 29.82
C GLY A 9 -32.19 -23.64 28.46
N LEU A 10 -32.59 -22.38 28.33
CA LEU A 10 -32.07 -21.46 27.33
C LEU A 10 -30.71 -20.95 27.81
N GLY A 11 -29.67 -21.74 27.54
CA GLY A 11 -28.30 -21.22 27.54
C GLY A 11 -28.18 -20.17 26.42
N PRO A 12 -27.51 -19.03 26.64
CA PRO A 12 -27.38 -18.00 25.61
C PRO A 12 -26.32 -18.41 24.58
N PRO A 13 -26.66 -18.60 23.28
CA PRO A 13 -25.64 -18.71 22.24
C PRO A 13 -25.34 -17.35 21.59
N LEU A 14 -25.77 -16.24 22.20
CA LEU A 14 -25.71 -14.92 21.58
C LEU A 14 -24.71 -13.94 22.22
N LEU A 15 -23.94 -14.36 23.23
CA LEU A 15 -22.99 -13.46 23.91
C LEU A 15 -21.50 -13.85 23.77
N GLN A 16 -21.15 -14.92 23.05
CA GLN A 16 -19.72 -15.28 22.83
C GLN A 16 -19.16 -14.89 21.45
N ALA A 17 -20.00 -14.57 20.47
CA ALA A 17 -19.52 -14.13 19.15
C ALA A 17 -18.92 -12.70 19.17
N ALA A 18 -19.21 -11.89 20.20
CA ALA A 18 -18.82 -10.48 20.26
C ALA A 18 -17.44 -10.22 20.89
N LEU A 19 -16.82 -11.20 21.55
CA LEU A 19 -15.54 -10.99 22.25
C LEU A 19 -14.35 -11.71 21.63
N GLY A 20 -14.51 -12.48 20.55
CA GLY A 20 -13.39 -13.10 19.83
C GLY A 20 -12.48 -14.00 20.71
N LEU A 21 -12.93 -14.39 21.91
CA LEU A 21 -12.19 -15.23 22.84
C LEU A 21 -12.46 -16.71 22.55
N GLY A 22 -12.26 -17.10 21.28
CA GLY A 22 -12.17 -18.50 20.88
C GLY A 22 -10.70 -18.90 20.79
N ARG A 23 -10.29 -19.91 21.57
CA ARG A 23 -8.99 -20.59 21.46
C ARG A 23 -8.88 -21.28 20.09
N ALA A 24 -8.60 -20.53 19.04
CA ALA A 24 -8.10 -21.05 17.78
C ALA A 24 -6.64 -20.61 17.67
N GLY A 25 -5.73 -21.57 17.81
CA GLY A 25 -4.29 -21.33 17.80
C GLY A 25 -3.87 -20.63 16.51
N TRP A 26 -3.20 -19.48 16.67
CA TRP A 26 -2.48 -18.79 15.62
C TRP A 26 -1.26 -19.63 15.22
N HIS A 27 -1.49 -20.66 14.42
CA HIS A 27 -0.42 -21.37 13.75
C HIS A 27 -0.09 -20.59 12.47
N TRP A 28 1.07 -19.93 12.45
CA TRP A 28 1.61 -19.38 11.22
C TRP A 28 2.04 -20.57 10.35
N PRO A 29 1.50 -20.78 9.14
CA PRO A 29 2.05 -21.82 8.28
C PRO A 29 3.49 -21.44 7.94
N ALA A 30 4.43 -22.24 8.44
CA ALA A 30 5.83 -22.14 8.11
C ALA A 30 6.00 -22.27 6.58
N GLY A 31 6.75 -21.33 6.01
CA GLY A 31 7.36 -21.46 4.68
C GLY A 31 6.39 -21.70 3.53
N ARG A 32 5.72 -20.65 3.05
CA ARG A 32 5.38 -20.60 1.62
C ARG A 32 6.62 -20.17 0.85
N SER A 33 7.39 -21.17 0.40
CA SER A 33 8.29 -20.99 -0.73
C SER A 33 7.52 -20.32 -1.87
N ALA A 34 8.11 -19.30 -2.49
CA ALA A 34 7.53 -18.59 -3.63
C ALA A 34 7.46 -19.55 -4.82
N SER A 35 6.38 -20.34 -4.89
CA SER A 35 6.09 -21.13 -6.07
C SER A 35 5.64 -20.20 -7.19
N GLY A 36 6.48 -20.15 -8.23
CA GLY A 36 6.15 -19.54 -9.50
C GLY A 36 4.84 -20.08 -10.07
N GLY A 37 4.17 -19.22 -10.85
CA GLY A 37 3.09 -19.65 -11.73
C GLY A 37 1.69 -19.73 -11.09
N ARG A 38 1.19 -18.63 -10.53
CA ARG A 38 -0.27 -18.38 -10.52
C ARG A 38 -0.61 -17.30 -11.55
N GLY A 39 -0.14 -17.49 -12.78
CA GLY A 39 -0.35 -16.55 -13.88
C GLY A 39 -1.68 -16.81 -14.54
N ARG A 40 -2.65 -15.90 -14.38
CA ARG A 40 -3.68 -15.75 -15.41
C ARG A 40 -2.95 -15.46 -16.72
N ALA A 41 -3.30 -16.16 -17.80
CA ALA A 41 -2.77 -15.83 -19.11
C ALA A 41 -3.11 -14.36 -19.41
N TRP A 42 -2.13 -13.60 -19.90
CA TRP A 42 -2.38 -12.24 -20.35
C TRP A 42 -3.38 -12.29 -21.50
N LEU A 43 -4.49 -11.56 -21.36
CA LEU A 43 -5.49 -11.41 -22.41
C LEU A 43 -5.25 -10.06 -23.07
N GLN A 44 -5.04 -10.07 -24.38
CA GLN A 44 -4.89 -8.85 -25.14
C GLN A 44 -6.18 -8.01 -25.04
N PRO A 45 -6.09 -6.74 -24.61
CA PRO A 45 -7.25 -5.88 -24.55
C PRO A 45 -7.77 -5.57 -25.95
N THR A 46 -9.08 -5.45 -26.08
CA THR A 46 -9.74 -4.96 -27.30
C THR A 46 -9.74 -3.43 -27.30
N GLY A 47 -9.75 -2.81 -28.49
CA GLY A 47 -9.82 -1.35 -28.62
C GLY A 47 -8.98 -0.81 -29.77
N ARG A 48 -8.60 0.46 -29.67
CA ARG A 48 -7.80 1.16 -30.68
C ARG A 48 -6.31 0.98 -30.40
N GLU A 49 -5.58 0.45 -31.37
CA GLU A 49 -4.12 0.43 -31.35
C GLU A 49 -3.54 1.84 -31.61
N THR A 50 -2.58 2.24 -30.80
CA THR A 50 -2.00 3.61 -30.83
C THR A 50 -0.74 3.73 -31.70
N GLY A 51 -0.21 2.61 -32.20
CA GLY A 51 1.09 2.55 -32.89
C GLY A 51 2.30 2.62 -31.95
N VAL A 52 2.07 2.73 -30.63
CA VAL A 52 3.11 2.70 -29.60
C VAL A 52 3.30 1.28 -29.09
N GLN A 53 4.55 0.85 -28.91
CA GLN A 53 4.88 -0.39 -28.23
C GLN A 53 5.35 -0.13 -26.80
N VAL A 54 4.79 -0.87 -25.85
CA VAL A 54 5.10 -0.77 -24.41
C VAL A 54 5.65 -2.11 -23.93
N TYR A 55 6.63 -2.09 -23.04
CA TYR A 55 7.13 -3.30 -22.40
C TYR A 55 6.16 -3.78 -21.33
N ASN A 56 5.63 -4.98 -21.50
CA ASN A 56 4.72 -5.60 -20.55
C ASN A 56 5.51 -6.53 -19.62
N SER A 57 5.62 -6.16 -18.35
CA SER A 57 6.33 -6.96 -17.34
C SER A 57 5.66 -8.31 -17.03
N LEU A 58 4.36 -8.49 -17.33
CA LEU A 58 3.66 -9.76 -17.15
C LEU A 58 4.08 -10.80 -18.20
N THR A 59 4.30 -10.37 -19.44
CA THR A 59 4.68 -11.26 -20.56
C THR A 59 6.18 -11.21 -20.88
N GLY A 60 6.88 -10.21 -20.35
CA GLY A 60 8.32 -9.98 -20.56
C GLY A 60 8.67 -9.48 -21.96
N ARG A 61 7.70 -8.97 -22.73
CA ARG A 61 7.83 -8.63 -24.16
C ARG A 61 7.29 -7.22 -24.44
N LYS A 62 7.67 -6.67 -25.58
CA LYS A 62 7.03 -5.45 -26.11
C LYS A 62 5.72 -5.81 -26.77
N GLU A 63 4.67 -5.09 -26.44
CA GLU A 63 3.31 -5.31 -26.91
C GLU A 63 2.69 -3.97 -27.34
N PRO A 64 1.73 -3.99 -28.28
CA PRO A 64 1.05 -2.77 -28.71
C PRO A 64 0.23 -2.17 -27.57
N LEU A 65 0.32 -0.85 -27.41
CA LEU A 65 -0.57 -0.10 -26.51
C LEU A 65 -1.93 0.06 -27.18
N ILE A 66 -2.91 -0.70 -26.67
CA ILE A 66 -4.29 -0.68 -27.12
C ILE A 66 -5.15 0.02 -26.05
N VAL A 67 -5.88 1.04 -26.49
CA VAL A 67 -6.76 1.82 -25.61
C VAL A 67 -8.18 1.30 -25.75
N ALA A 68 -8.77 0.87 -24.64
CA ALA A 68 -10.11 0.27 -24.61
C ALA A 68 -11.23 1.24 -25.01
N HIS A 69 -11.14 2.51 -24.61
CA HIS A 69 -12.13 3.54 -24.91
C HIS A 69 -11.57 4.59 -25.87
N ALA A 70 -12.33 4.92 -26.91
CA ALA A 70 -11.94 5.93 -27.89
C ALA A 70 -11.75 7.33 -27.26
N GLU A 71 -12.43 7.60 -26.15
CA GLU A 71 -12.42 8.90 -25.50
C GLU A 71 -11.20 9.12 -24.60
N ALA A 72 -10.78 8.12 -23.81
CA ALA A 72 -9.66 8.25 -22.88
C ALA A 72 -9.04 6.90 -22.47
N ALA A 73 -7.71 6.90 -22.31
CA ALA A 73 -6.94 5.85 -21.68
C ALA A 73 -6.77 6.13 -20.18
N SER A 74 -7.09 5.15 -19.34
CA SER A 74 -6.83 5.21 -17.90
C SER A 74 -5.41 4.74 -17.59
N TRP A 75 -4.66 5.51 -16.79
CA TRP A 75 -3.33 5.15 -16.34
C TRP A 75 -3.23 5.29 -14.82
N TYR A 76 -2.95 4.19 -14.12
CA TYR A 76 -2.58 4.21 -12.71
C TYR A 76 -1.05 4.19 -12.48
N SER A 77 -0.57 5.01 -11.54
CA SER A 77 0.80 4.99 -11.03
C SER A 77 0.82 4.91 -9.51
N CYS A 78 1.77 4.16 -8.94
CA CYS A 78 2.00 4.17 -7.50
C CYS A 78 2.71 5.48 -7.09
N GLY A 79 2.14 6.19 -6.14
CA GLY A 79 2.78 7.36 -5.52
C GLY A 79 3.55 6.99 -4.26
N PRO A 80 3.94 8.00 -3.45
CA PRO A 80 4.82 7.82 -2.32
C PRO A 80 4.09 7.29 -1.09
N THR A 81 4.85 6.63 -0.21
CA THR A 81 4.48 6.45 1.20
C THR A 81 4.98 7.67 1.98
N VAL A 82 4.07 8.47 2.55
CA VAL A 82 4.37 9.80 3.12
C VAL A 82 4.94 9.74 4.56
N TYR A 83 5.99 8.96 4.78
CA TYR A 83 6.66 8.83 6.09
C TYR A 83 7.83 9.82 6.29
N ASP A 84 8.40 10.34 5.20
CA ASP A 84 9.55 11.25 5.21
C ASP A 84 9.52 12.19 3.98
N HIS A 85 10.46 13.12 3.92
CA HIS A 85 10.59 14.05 2.79
C HIS A 85 10.89 13.32 1.48
N ALA A 86 10.33 13.85 0.38
CA ALA A 86 10.63 13.36 -0.96
C ALA A 86 12.12 13.53 -1.28
N HIS A 87 12.72 12.52 -1.90
CA HIS A 87 14.10 12.51 -2.35
C HIS A 87 14.16 12.34 -3.87
N LEU A 88 15.35 12.47 -4.45
CA LEU A 88 15.54 12.47 -5.91
C LEU A 88 14.98 11.22 -6.61
N GLY A 89 14.97 10.08 -5.92
CA GLY A 89 14.37 8.84 -6.42
C GLY A 89 12.88 8.97 -6.75
N HIS A 90 12.11 9.61 -5.87
CA HIS A 90 10.69 9.91 -6.14
C HIS A 90 10.54 10.87 -7.32
N ALA A 91 11.33 11.95 -7.35
CA ALA A 91 11.29 12.95 -8.41
C ALA A 91 11.57 12.33 -9.79
N CYS A 92 12.61 11.50 -9.91
CA CYS A 92 12.96 10.80 -11.15
C CYS A 92 11.80 9.96 -11.71
N SER A 93 11.10 9.22 -10.84
CA SER A 93 9.96 8.40 -11.27
C SER A 93 8.81 9.26 -11.80
N TYR A 94 8.46 10.33 -11.09
CA TYR A 94 7.35 11.22 -11.49
C TYR A 94 7.66 11.98 -12.77
N VAL A 95 8.90 12.46 -12.94
CA VAL A 95 9.32 13.13 -14.17
C VAL A 95 9.28 12.18 -15.36
N ARG A 96 9.73 10.92 -15.21
CA ARG A 96 9.61 9.93 -16.30
C ARG A 96 8.17 9.70 -16.71
N PHE A 97 7.26 9.52 -15.75
CA PHE A 97 5.84 9.32 -16.07
C PHE A 97 5.20 10.55 -16.70
N ASP A 98 5.56 11.76 -16.27
CA ASP A 98 5.06 12.99 -16.90
C ASP A 98 5.56 13.13 -18.35
N ILE A 99 6.84 12.82 -18.61
CA ILE A 99 7.39 12.82 -19.98
C ILE A 99 6.64 11.83 -20.86
N ILE A 100 6.46 10.59 -20.41
CA ILE A 100 5.75 9.57 -21.19
C ILE A 100 4.31 10.01 -21.46
N ARG A 101 3.58 10.50 -20.44
CA ARG A 101 2.23 11.03 -20.61
C ARG A 101 2.19 12.15 -21.65
N ARG A 102 3.12 13.11 -21.58
CA ARG A 102 3.21 14.22 -22.56
C ARG A 102 3.47 13.71 -23.97
N ILE A 103 4.34 12.71 -24.15
CA ILE A 103 4.61 12.11 -25.46
C ILE A 103 3.34 11.45 -26.00
N LEU A 104 2.69 10.60 -25.19
CA LEU A 104 1.48 9.89 -25.61
C LEU A 104 0.34 10.86 -25.97
N THR A 105 0.15 11.94 -25.20
CA THR A 105 -0.90 12.91 -25.47
C THR A 105 -0.58 13.85 -26.62
N LYS A 106 0.64 14.40 -26.70
CA LYS A 106 0.99 15.44 -27.70
C LYS A 106 1.42 14.87 -29.03
N VAL A 107 2.07 13.71 -29.06
CA VAL A 107 2.62 13.11 -30.28
C VAL A 107 1.66 12.05 -30.84
N PHE A 108 1.12 11.19 -29.97
CA PHE A 108 0.26 10.08 -30.39
C PHE A 108 -1.25 10.37 -30.23
N GLY A 109 -1.62 11.57 -29.79
CA GLY A 109 -3.02 12.00 -29.67
C GLY A 109 -3.85 11.16 -28.69
N CYS A 110 -3.20 10.50 -27.72
CA CYS A 110 -3.88 9.70 -26.71
C CYS A 110 -4.40 10.62 -25.59
N ASN A 111 -5.72 10.69 -25.43
CA ASN A 111 -6.30 11.31 -24.24
C ASN A 111 -6.04 10.40 -23.03
N ILE A 112 -5.33 10.88 -22.01
CA ILE A 112 -4.91 10.07 -20.86
C ILE A 112 -5.44 10.68 -19.58
N VAL A 113 -6.18 9.88 -18.82
CA VAL A 113 -6.54 10.16 -17.44
C VAL A 113 -5.58 9.39 -16.53
N MET A 114 -4.66 10.12 -15.91
CA MET A 114 -3.66 9.56 -15.02
C MET A 114 -4.07 9.74 -13.55
N VAL A 115 -4.07 8.66 -12.78
CA VAL A 115 -4.33 8.65 -11.34
C VAL A 115 -3.09 8.14 -10.61
N MET A 116 -2.75 8.80 -9.50
CA MET A 116 -1.64 8.39 -8.64
C MET A 116 -2.16 8.13 -7.22
N GLY A 117 -1.92 6.94 -6.69
CA GLY A 117 -2.25 6.63 -5.30
C GLY A 117 -1.23 7.23 -4.34
N ILE A 118 -1.66 7.71 -3.16
CA ILE A 118 -0.78 8.14 -2.09
C ILE A 118 -0.99 7.21 -0.90
N THR A 119 0.09 6.67 -0.33
CA THR A 119 -0.01 5.82 0.85
C THR A 119 0.19 6.67 2.10
N ASP A 120 -0.91 6.94 2.80
CA ASP A 120 -1.00 7.71 4.04
C ASP A 120 -1.06 6.82 5.31
N VAL A 121 -1.27 5.51 5.13
CA VAL A 121 -1.23 4.51 6.19
C VAL A 121 -0.28 3.37 5.80
N ASP A 122 0.80 3.20 6.57
CA ASP A 122 1.84 2.17 6.40
C ASP A 122 2.61 2.00 7.71
N ASP A 123 3.20 0.82 7.95
CA ASP A 123 4.01 0.53 9.15
C ASP A 123 5.16 1.54 9.32
N LYS A 124 5.74 2.03 8.22
CA LYS A 124 6.80 3.05 8.23
C LYS A 124 6.30 4.39 8.76
N ILE A 125 5.05 4.74 8.47
CA ILE A 125 4.41 5.98 8.95
C ILE A 125 4.18 5.88 10.46
N ILE A 126 3.65 4.75 10.93
CA ILE A 126 3.41 4.50 12.37
C ILE A 126 4.73 4.58 13.14
N LYS A 127 5.78 3.92 12.64
CA LYS A 127 7.11 3.95 13.28
C LYS A 127 7.67 5.38 13.37
N ARG A 128 7.63 6.13 12.27
CA ARG A 128 8.11 7.53 12.26
C ARG A 128 7.31 8.46 13.17
N ALA A 129 6.00 8.28 13.26
CA ALA A 129 5.16 9.05 14.17
C ALA A 129 5.57 8.83 15.64
N ASN A 130 5.78 7.56 16.03
CA ASN A 130 6.22 7.22 17.38
C ASN A 130 7.62 7.79 17.71
N GLU A 131 8.58 7.73 16.76
CA GLU A 131 9.90 8.36 16.92
C GLU A 131 9.78 9.87 17.16
N ARG A 132 8.93 10.58 16.39
CA ARG A 132 8.72 12.02 16.53
C ARG A 132 8.03 12.39 17.84
N VAL A 133 7.06 11.60 18.29
CA VAL A 133 6.39 11.81 19.59
C VAL A 133 7.39 11.66 20.74
N LEU A 134 8.27 10.67 20.67
CA LEU A 134 9.28 10.43 21.69
C LEU A 134 10.27 11.61 21.79
N LEU A 135 10.75 12.11 20.64
CA LEU A 135 11.61 13.29 20.57
C LEU A 135 10.93 14.54 21.16
N CYS A 136 9.65 14.74 20.86
CA CYS A 136 8.90 15.91 21.34
C CYS A 136 8.61 15.83 22.84
N ARG A 137 8.31 14.64 23.38
CA ARG A 137 8.03 14.42 24.82
C ARG A 137 9.25 14.56 25.72
N LEU A 138 10.41 14.08 25.25
CA LEU A 138 11.58 13.97 26.10
C LEU A 138 12.43 15.26 26.14
N GLY A 139 12.21 16.19 25.20
CA GLY A 139 12.98 17.43 25.09
C GLY A 139 14.46 17.20 24.73
N TRP A 140 15.16 18.26 24.31
CA TRP A 140 16.58 18.17 23.90
C TRP A 140 17.48 17.56 24.99
N SER A 141 17.12 17.77 26.26
CA SER A 141 17.82 17.28 27.45
C SER A 141 17.90 15.75 27.58
N ALA A 142 16.99 15.01 26.95
CA ALA A 142 16.97 13.54 27.05
C ALA A 142 17.61 12.83 25.85
N VAL A 143 17.90 13.56 24.77
CA VAL A 143 18.50 13.04 23.54
C VAL A 143 19.91 13.59 23.32
N ALA A 144 20.28 14.68 24.03
CA ALA A 144 21.64 15.17 24.06
C ALA A 144 22.58 14.08 24.64
N PRO A 145 23.64 13.69 23.92
CA PRO A 145 24.61 12.76 24.47
C PRO A 145 25.28 13.36 25.72
N SER A 146 25.57 12.51 26.70
CA SER A 146 26.02 12.90 28.06
C SER A 146 27.23 13.84 28.10
N TRP A 147 28.04 13.88 27.04
CA TRP A 147 29.21 14.73 26.91
C TRP A 147 28.90 16.21 26.63
N LEU A 148 27.70 16.57 26.13
CA LEU A 148 27.30 17.98 25.98
C LEU A 148 26.92 18.63 27.32
N THR A 149 26.44 17.85 28.29
CA THR A 149 26.16 18.33 29.66
C THR A 149 27.39 18.45 30.54
N ALA A 150 28.52 17.85 30.15
CA ALA A 150 29.75 17.86 30.94
C ALA A 150 30.59 19.15 30.78
N THR A 151 30.35 19.95 29.74
CA THR A 151 31.17 21.13 29.40
C THR A 151 30.71 22.45 30.03
N SER A 152 29.60 22.46 30.78
CA SER A 152 29.11 23.67 31.47
C SER A 152 29.45 23.72 32.97
N ALA A 153 30.30 22.82 33.46
CA ALA A 153 30.66 22.70 34.88
C ALA A 153 32.17 22.90 35.14
N SER A 154 32.86 23.68 34.30
CA SER A 154 34.28 24.04 34.44
C SER A 154 34.46 25.55 34.51
#